data_AF-A0A923VJK1-F1
#
_entry.id   AF-A0A923VJK1-F1
#
_cell.length_a   1.000
_cell.length_b   1.000
_cell.length_c   1.000
_cell.angle_alpha   90.00
_cell.angle_beta   90.00
_cell.angle_gamma   90.00
#
_symmetry.space_group_name_H-M   'P 1'
#
loop_
_entity.id
_entity.type
_entity.pdbx_description
1 polymer ?
#
loop_
_entity_poly.entity_id
_entity_poly.type
_entity_poly.pdbx_seq_one_letter_code
_entity_poly.pdbx_strand_id
1 'polypeptide(L)'
;MSIKVWQKYFRGDPYIWFAVFILSLIGMLAVYSATGSLAFVKQHGDTEFYVIRHSLFLFAGLALMYLCHLLDYRIYSRLAQLGVWLAIGLLILTLFIGDDVNDASRRLSFLGISFQPSDLAKVALVMYIARYLSKSQNELENW
;
A
#
# COMPACT_ATOMS: atom_id res chain seq x y z
N MET A 1 12.98 -27.65 15.11
CA MET A 1 14.13 -26.83 14.64
C MET A 1 13.76 -25.76 13.59
N SER A 2 12.56 -25.77 12.99
CA SER A 2 12.16 -24.81 11.93
C SER A 2 11.69 -23.43 12.44
N ILE A 3 11.06 -23.35 13.62
CA ILE A 3 10.39 -22.13 14.13
C ILE A 3 11.38 -20.99 14.46
N LYS A 4 12.62 -21.31 14.86
CA LYS A 4 13.63 -20.29 15.23
C LYS A 4 14.20 -19.54 14.04
N VAL A 5 14.19 -20.13 12.85
CA VAL A 5 14.66 -19.46 11.62
C VAL A 5 13.65 -18.38 11.20
N TRP A 6 12.36 -18.67 11.32
CA TRP A 6 11.27 -17.73 11.02
C TRP A 6 11.32 -16.48 11.90
N GLN A 7 11.55 -16.63 13.21
CA GLN A 7 11.66 -15.47 14.12
C GLN A 7 12.89 -14.58 13.86
N LYS A 8 13.95 -15.12 13.24
CA LYS A 8 15.18 -14.37 12.98
C LYS A 8 15.05 -13.45 11.75
N TYR A 9 14.28 -13.86 10.74
CA TYR A 9 14.06 -13.09 9.51
C TYR A 9 12.74 -12.31 9.53
N PHE A 10 11.68 -12.89 10.10
CA PHE A 10 10.39 -12.24 10.32
C PHE A 10 10.25 -11.90 11.80
N ARG A 11 10.81 -10.76 12.22
CA ARG A 11 10.53 -10.12 13.52
C ARG A 11 9.08 -9.62 13.67
N GLY A 12 8.11 -10.33 13.08
CA GLY A 12 6.69 -9.97 13.05
C GLY A 12 5.82 -11.16 13.44
N ASP A 13 4.55 -10.90 13.75
CA ASP A 13 3.60 -11.96 14.13
C ASP A 13 3.34 -12.91 12.93
N PRO A 14 3.68 -14.21 13.03
CA PRO A 14 3.48 -15.17 11.94
C PRO A 14 2.02 -15.31 11.51
N TYR A 15 1.05 -15.04 12.39
CA TYR A 15 -0.37 -15.09 12.05
C TYR A 15 -0.76 -13.98 11.07
N ILE A 16 -0.17 -12.79 11.20
CA ILE A 16 -0.42 -11.67 10.28
C ILE A 16 0.14 -11.99 8.89
N TRP A 17 1.35 -12.56 8.82
CA TRP A 17 1.93 -13.01 7.56
C TRP A 17 1.07 -14.05 6.85
N PHE A 18 0.54 -15.01 7.61
CA PHE A 18 -0.35 -16.03 7.07
C PHE A 18 -1.67 -15.43 6.54
N ALA A 19 -2.27 -14.50 7.30
CA ALA A 19 -3.48 -13.80 6.88
C ALA A 19 -3.27 -13.00 5.59
N VAL A 20 -2.18 -12.23 5.49
CA VAL A 20 -1.85 -11.46 4.27
C VAL A 20 -1.69 -12.38 3.07
N PHE A 21 -1.02 -13.53 3.24
CA PHE A 21 -0.80 -14.48 2.15
C PHE A 21 -2.13 -15.07 1.64
N ILE A 22 -3.02 -15.50 2.55
CA ILE A 22 -4.34 -16.02 2.19
C ILE A 22 -5.20 -14.95 1.51
N LEU A 23 -5.25 -13.73 2.06
CA LEU A 23 -6.01 -12.64 1.46
C LEU A 23 -5.48 -12.30 0.06
N SER A 24 -4.16 -12.35 -0.13
CA SER A 24 -3.53 -12.13 -1.43
C SER A 24 -3.93 -13.20 -2.45
N LEU A 25 -3.97 -14.48 -2.04
CA LEU A 25 -4.45 -15.58 -2.89
C LEU A 25 -5.92 -15.42 -3.28
N ILE A 26 -6.79 -15.10 -2.32
CA ILE A 26 -8.21 -14.84 -2.57
C ILE A 26 -8.37 -13.65 -3.52
N GLY A 27 -7.59 -12.58 -3.33
CA GLY A 27 -7.58 -11.42 -4.22
C GLY A 27 -7.17 -11.78 -5.65
N MET A 28 -6.14 -12.61 -5.80
CA MET A 28 -5.70 -13.09 -7.12
C MET A 28 -6.79 -13.93 -7.81
N LEU A 29 -7.49 -14.79 -7.06
CA LEU A 29 -8.63 -15.57 -7.57
C LEU A 29 -9.80 -14.66 -7.97
N ALA A 30 -10.10 -13.64 -7.17
CA ALA A 30 -11.16 -12.67 -7.48
C ALA A 30 -10.86 -11.89 -8.76
N VAL A 31 -9.59 -11.47 -8.95
CA VAL A 31 -9.14 -10.79 -10.17
C VAL A 31 -9.21 -11.73 -11.36
N TYR A 32 -8.75 -12.97 -11.23
CA TYR A 32 -8.87 -13.97 -12.28
C TYR A 32 -10.34 -14.20 -12.69
N SER A 33 -11.25 -14.27 -11.71
CA SER A 33 -12.69 -14.41 -11.96
C SER A 33 -13.31 -13.19 -12.64
N ALA A 34 -12.93 -11.97 -12.22
CA ALA A 34 -13.45 -10.73 -12.77
C ALA A 34 -12.87 -10.42 -14.17
N THR A 35 -11.58 -10.69 -14.38
CA THR A 35 -10.92 -10.57 -15.67
C THR A 35 -11.38 -11.66 -16.62
N GLY A 36 -11.66 -12.88 -16.14
CA GLY A 36 -12.25 -13.96 -16.93
C GLY A 36 -13.60 -13.57 -17.55
N SER A 37 -14.42 -12.79 -16.84
CA SER A 37 -15.68 -12.28 -17.42
C SER A 37 -15.45 -11.10 -18.39
N LEU A 38 -14.46 -10.24 -18.14
CA LEU A 38 -14.13 -9.10 -19.02
C LEU A 38 -13.46 -9.53 -20.33
N ALA A 39 -12.56 -10.52 -20.28
CA ALA A 39 -11.87 -11.08 -21.44
C ALA A 39 -12.83 -11.85 -22.37
N PHE A 40 -13.89 -12.43 -21.82
CA PHE A 40 -14.94 -13.06 -22.62
C PHE A 40 -15.78 -12.04 -23.41
N VAL A 41 -15.83 -10.77 -22.98
CA VAL A 41 -16.74 -9.74 -23.53
C VAL A 41 -16.05 -8.71 -24.43
N LYS A 42 -14.75 -8.40 -24.25
CA LYS A 42 -14.16 -7.22 -24.94
C LYS A 42 -12.93 -7.41 -25.82
N GLN A 43 -12.04 -8.39 -25.64
CA GLN A 43 -10.87 -8.53 -26.51
C GLN A 43 -10.37 -9.98 -26.58
N HIS A 44 -10.17 -10.46 -27.81
CA HIS A 44 -9.68 -11.76 -28.22
C HIS A 44 -8.46 -12.29 -27.42
N GLY A 45 -8.67 -12.90 -26.24
CA GLY A 45 -7.77 -13.92 -25.69
C GLY A 45 -6.65 -13.48 -24.74
N ASP A 46 -6.31 -12.20 -24.59
CA ASP A 46 -5.19 -11.77 -23.73
C ASP A 46 -5.58 -11.60 -22.24
N THR A 47 -6.27 -12.59 -21.68
CA THR A 47 -6.53 -12.68 -20.22
C THR A 47 -5.23 -12.65 -19.42
N GLU A 48 -4.16 -13.21 -20.00
CA GLU A 48 -2.83 -13.30 -19.39
C GLU A 48 -2.22 -11.93 -19.07
N PHE A 49 -2.42 -10.92 -19.93
CA PHE A 49 -1.81 -9.60 -19.73
C PHE A 49 -2.29 -8.91 -18.43
N TYR A 50 -3.58 -8.99 -18.14
CA TYR A 50 -4.16 -8.40 -16.92
C TYR A 50 -3.76 -9.15 -15.66
N VAL A 51 -3.72 -10.49 -15.73
CA VAL A 51 -3.30 -11.34 -14.61
C VAL A 51 -1.82 -11.14 -14.31
N ILE A 52 -0.95 -11.09 -15.33
CA ILE A 52 0.48 -10.82 -15.19
C ILE A 52 0.70 -9.44 -14.57
N ARG A 53 0.03 -8.41 -15.07
CA ARG A 53 0.14 -7.05 -14.52
C ARG A 53 -0.33 -6.99 -13.07
N HIS A 54 -1.44 -7.63 -12.72
CA HIS A 54 -1.90 -7.70 -11.34
C HIS A 54 -0.92 -8.45 -10.43
N SER A 55 -0.38 -9.58 -10.92
CA SER A 55 0.62 -10.36 -10.19
C SER A 55 1.88 -9.55 -9.92
N LEU A 56 2.38 -8.77 -10.90
CA LEU A 56 3.51 -7.87 -10.70
C LEU A 56 3.24 -6.81 -9.61
N PHE A 57 2.05 -6.20 -9.60
CA PHE A 57 1.68 -5.25 -8.54
C PHE A 57 1.58 -5.92 -7.16
N LEU A 58 1.04 -7.14 -7.10
CA LEU A 58 0.92 -7.92 -5.88
C LEU A 58 2.31 -8.28 -5.32
N PHE A 59 3.22 -8.77 -6.18
CA PHE A 59 4.60 -9.05 -5.81
C PHE A 59 5.35 -7.78 -5.36
N ALA A 60 5.18 -6.66 -6.07
CA ALA A 60 5.77 -5.38 -5.68
C ALA A 60 5.23 -4.92 -4.31
N GLY A 61 3.94 -5.07 -4.04
CA GLY A 61 3.32 -4.77 -2.75
C GLY A 61 3.86 -5.64 -1.62
N LEU A 62 3.99 -6.95 -1.82
CA LEU A 62 4.58 -7.88 -0.85
C LEU A 62 6.06 -7.56 -0.59
N ALA A 63 6.83 -7.23 -1.62
CA ALA A 63 8.22 -6.81 -1.48
C ALA A 63 8.33 -5.51 -0.67
N LEU A 64 7.47 -4.53 -0.94
CA LEU A 64 7.43 -3.27 -0.21
C LEU A 64 7.04 -3.49 1.26
N MET A 65 6.08 -4.37 1.53
CA MET A 65 5.70 -4.76 2.89
C MET A 65 6.88 -5.40 3.65
N TYR A 66 7.63 -6.29 2.99
CA TYR A 66 8.84 -6.88 3.58
C TYR A 66 9.90 -5.82 3.88
N LEU A 67 10.18 -4.90 2.95
CA LEU A 67 11.13 -3.81 3.17
C LEU A 67 10.69 -2.89 4.32
N CYS A 68 9.41 -2.56 4.40
CA CYS A 68 8.85 -1.79 5.50
C CYS A 68 9.02 -2.52 6.85
N HIS A 69 8.85 -3.84 6.88
CA HIS A 69 9.07 -4.64 8.09
C HIS A 69 10.52 -4.58 8.59
N LEU A 70 11.50 -4.36 7.70
CA LEU A 70 12.91 -4.22 8.07
C LEU A 70 13.24 -2.83 8.65
N LEU A 71 12.39 -1.82 8.48
CA LEU A 71 12.64 -0.46 8.95
C LEU A 71 12.26 -0.31 10.43
N ASP A 72 13.18 0.26 11.22
CA ASP A 72 12.92 0.54 12.63
C ASP A 72 11.80 1.57 12.84
N TYR A 73 10.92 1.31 13.82
CA TYR A 73 9.81 2.20 14.22
C TYR A 73 10.24 3.64 14.54
N ARG A 74 11.50 3.85 14.95
CA ARG A 74 12.06 5.18 15.24
C ARG A 74 12.25 6.03 13.97
N ILE A 75 12.48 5.38 12.83
CA ILE A 75 12.64 6.03 11.52
C ILE A 75 11.26 6.50 11.02
N TYR A 76 10.20 5.72 11.25
CA TYR A 76 8.82 6.07 10.93
C TYR A 76 8.36 7.38 11.56
N SER A 77 8.78 7.69 12.78
CA SER A 77 8.44 8.97 13.43
C SER A 77 8.96 10.20 12.67
N ARG A 78 10.17 10.14 12.09
CA ARG A 78 10.68 11.25 11.27
C ARG A 78 10.04 11.28 9.88
N LEU A 79 9.84 10.11 9.29
CA LEU A 79 9.15 9.97 8.00
C LEU A 79 7.70 10.40 8.05
N ALA A 80 7.00 10.25 9.17
CA ALA A 80 5.61 10.67 9.32
C ALA A 80 5.43 12.18 9.10
N GLN A 81 6.32 12.99 9.69
CA GLN A 81 6.25 14.45 9.55
C GLN A 81 6.56 14.89 8.11
N LEU A 82 7.60 14.33 7.49
CA LEU A 82 7.93 14.58 6.07
C LEU A 82 6.82 14.07 5.13
N GLY A 83 6.27 12.90 5.43
CA GLY A 83 5.25 12.22 4.64
C GLY A 83 3.95 12.99 4.57
N VAL A 84 3.54 13.68 5.66
CA VAL A 84 2.35 14.55 5.64
C VAL A 84 2.56 15.76 4.73
N TRP A 85 3.70 16.45 4.84
CA TRP A 85 4.02 17.58 3.96
C TRP A 85 4.10 17.17 2.49
N LEU A 86 4.73 16.01 2.23
CA LEU A 86 4.81 15.44 0.89
C LEU A 86 3.42 15.07 0.37
N ALA A 87 2.58 14.44 1.18
CA ALA A 87 1.21 14.07 0.80
C ALA A 87 0.34 15.29 0.50
N ILE A 88 0.44 16.36 1.30
CA ILE A 88 -0.23 17.64 1.04
C ILE A 88 0.24 18.21 -0.30
N GLY A 89 1.55 18.25 -0.53
CA GLY A 89 2.13 18.73 -1.79
C GLY A 89 1.63 17.92 -3.00
N LEU A 90 1.59 16.60 -2.89
CA LEU A 90 1.07 15.74 -3.96
C LEU A 90 -0.43 15.93 -4.18
N LEU A 91 -1.22 16.10 -3.12
CA LEU A 91 -2.67 16.37 -3.25
C LEU A 91 -2.94 17.69 -3.97
N ILE A 92 -2.16 18.72 -3.64
CA ILE A 92 -2.22 20.01 -4.36
C ILE A 92 -1.83 19.79 -5.82
N LEU A 93 -0.75 19.05 -6.08
CA LEU A 93 -0.30 18.75 -7.45
C LEU A 93 -1.39 18.03 -8.26
N THR A 94 -2.14 17.12 -7.64
CA THR A 94 -3.25 16.43 -8.33
C THR A 94 -4.42 17.31 -8.67
N LEU A 95 -4.61 18.41 -7.96
CA LEU A 95 -5.64 19.38 -8.33
C LEU A 95 -5.30 20.08 -9.65
N PHE A 96 -4.01 20.16 -10.00
CA PHE A 96 -3.55 20.83 -11.23
C PHE A 96 -3.24 19.87 -12.39
N ILE A 97 -2.75 18.67 -12.10
CA ILE A 97 -2.23 17.70 -13.10
C ILE A 97 -3.01 16.37 -13.08
N GLY A 98 -4.02 16.22 -12.21
CA GLY A 98 -4.83 15.01 -12.16
C GLY A 98 -5.57 14.76 -13.47
N ASP A 99 -5.46 13.55 -14.02
CA ASP A 99 -6.21 13.18 -15.21
C ASP A 99 -7.70 13.08 -14.87
N ASP A 100 -8.55 13.73 -15.67
CA ASP A 100 -9.99 13.62 -15.56
C ASP A 100 -10.49 12.32 -16.21
N VAL A 101 -10.55 11.26 -15.41
CA VAL A 101 -11.25 10.04 -15.78
C VAL A 101 -12.50 9.95 -14.90
N ASN A 102 -13.66 10.23 -15.51
CA ASN A 102 -15.00 10.31 -14.88
C ASN A 102 -15.20 11.48 -13.89
N ASP A 103 -14.97 12.72 -14.34
CA ASP A 103 -15.46 13.94 -13.69
C ASP A 103 -14.91 14.19 -12.27
N ALA A 104 -13.72 13.64 -12.01
CA ALA A 104 -12.97 13.84 -10.78
C ALA A 104 -11.49 13.51 -10.96
N SER A 105 -10.69 14.56 -11.09
CA SER A 105 -9.23 14.56 -11.19
C SER A 105 -8.58 14.03 -9.90
N ARG A 106 -8.61 12.70 -9.69
CA ARG A 106 -8.21 12.04 -8.42
C ARG A 106 -6.98 11.12 -8.56
N ARG A 107 -6.49 10.91 -9.77
CA ARG A 107 -5.40 9.96 -10.05
C ARG A 107 -4.37 10.63 -10.96
N LEU A 108 -3.10 10.45 -10.62
CA LEU A 108 -2.00 10.78 -11.51
C LEU A 108 -1.67 9.53 -12.29
N SER A 109 -1.93 9.51 -13.59
CA SER A 109 -1.46 8.42 -14.44
C SER A 109 -0.16 8.83 -15.11
N PHE A 110 0.94 8.18 -14.72
CA PHE A 110 2.24 8.42 -15.33
C PHE A 110 2.78 7.10 -15.89
N LEU A 111 3.09 7.07 -17.19
CA LEU A 111 3.69 5.92 -17.89
C LEU A 111 2.96 4.57 -17.67
N GLY A 112 1.62 4.59 -17.67
CA GLY A 112 0.82 3.37 -17.47
C GLY A 112 0.75 2.88 -16.02
N ILE A 113 1.22 3.67 -15.04
CA ILE A 113 0.99 3.43 -13.61
C ILE A 113 0.09 4.55 -13.09
N SER A 114 -1.04 4.16 -12.51
CA SER A 114 -1.96 5.11 -11.87
C SER A 114 -1.63 5.20 -10.39
N PHE A 115 -1.02 6.31 -9.98
CA PHE A 115 -0.72 6.60 -8.59
C PHE A 115 -1.82 7.48 -7.98
N GLN A 116 -2.32 7.08 -6.82
CA GLN A 116 -3.36 7.81 -6.10
C GLN A 116 -2.76 8.44 -4.83
N PRO A 117 -2.52 9.76 -4.83
CA PRO A 117 -1.87 10.40 -3.69
C PRO A 117 -2.70 10.40 -2.41
N SER A 118 -4.02 10.25 -2.49
CA SER A 118 -4.84 10.09 -1.28
C SER A 118 -4.50 8.82 -0.51
N ASP A 119 -4.03 7.75 -1.16
CA ASP A 119 -3.63 6.53 -0.46
C ASP A 119 -2.33 6.73 0.30
N LEU A 120 -1.38 7.47 -0.27
CA LEU A 120 -0.18 7.92 0.45
C LEU A 120 -0.55 8.85 1.62
N ALA A 121 -1.50 9.76 1.42
CA ALA A 121 -1.93 10.70 2.44
C ALA A 121 -2.56 10.01 3.66
N LYS A 122 -3.40 8.99 3.45
CA LYS A 122 -3.99 8.19 4.54
C LYS A 122 -2.90 7.56 5.41
N VAL A 123 -1.91 6.91 4.77
CA VAL A 123 -0.81 6.25 5.48
C VAL A 123 0.04 7.28 6.22
N ALA A 124 0.41 8.39 5.58
CA ALA A 124 1.15 9.48 6.20
C ALA A 124 0.43 10.08 7.41
N LEU A 125 -0.88 10.29 7.31
CA LEU A 125 -1.70 10.85 8.38
C LEU A 125 -1.77 9.91 9.58
N VAL A 126 -2.03 8.61 9.37
CA VAL A 126 -2.07 7.61 10.45
C VAL A 126 -0.73 7.57 11.19
N MET A 127 0.39 7.55 10.46
CA MET A 127 1.71 7.58 11.07
C MET A 127 1.97 8.86 11.87
N TYR A 128 1.51 10.01 11.36
CA TYR A 128 1.67 11.30 12.05
C TYR A 128 0.84 11.38 13.33
N ILE A 129 -0.40 10.91 13.30
CA ILE A 129 -1.26 10.85 14.48
C ILE A 129 -0.66 9.91 15.53
N ALA A 130 -0.21 8.71 15.12
CA ALA A 130 0.45 7.76 16.03
C ALA A 130 1.68 8.38 16.72
N ARG A 131 2.49 9.13 15.96
CA ARG A 131 3.61 9.88 16.51
C ARG A 131 3.16 10.98 17.49
N TYR A 132 2.17 11.78 17.10
CA TYR A 132 1.67 12.88 17.92
C TYR A 132 1.17 12.36 19.27
N LEU A 133 0.37 11.29 19.24
CA LEU A 133 -0.13 10.64 20.43
C LEU A 133 0.99 10.05 21.30
N SER A 134 1.96 9.35 20.70
CA SER A 134 3.12 8.81 21.42
C SER A 134 3.97 9.89 22.10
N LYS A 135 4.07 11.10 21.52
CA LYS A 135 4.78 12.22 22.14
C LYS A 135 3.99 12.88 23.27
N SER A 136 2.67 12.98 23.11
CA SER A 136 1.76 13.53 24.11
C SER A 136 1.51 12.57 25.29
N GLN A 137 1.77 11.27 25.11
CA GLN A 137 1.68 10.26 26.18
C GLN A 137 2.55 10.60 27.40
N ASN A 138 3.71 11.24 27.20
CA ASN A 138 4.57 11.70 28.30
C ASN A 138 3.98 12.89 29.10
N GLU A 139 3.04 13.65 28.52
CA GLU A 139 2.32 14.71 29.23
C GLU A 139 1.09 14.17 29.95
N LEU A 140 0.46 13.11 29.42
CA LEU A 140 -0.69 12.43 30.01
C LEU A 140 -0.35 11.55 31.23
N GLU A 141 0.90 11.10 31.36
CA GLU A 141 1.38 10.32 32.50
C GLU A 141 1.64 11.18 33.76
N ASN A 142 1.69 12.51 33.61
CA ASN A 142 1.91 13.48 34.69
C ASN A 142 0.62 14.16 35.20
N TRP A 143 -0.54 13.54 34.97
CA TRP A 143 -1.85 13.98 35.46
C TRP A 143 -2.44 12.92 36.39
#